data_AF-A0AAU9PCT0-F1
#
_entry.id   AF-A0AAU9PCT0-F1
#
_cell.length_a   1.000
_cell.length_b   1.000
_cell.length_c   1.000
_cell.angle_alpha   90.00
_cell.angle_beta   90.00
_cell.angle_gamma   90.00
#
_symmetry.space_group_name_H-M   'P 1'
#
loop_
_entity.id
_entity.type
_entity.pdbx_description
1 polymer ?
#
loop_
_entity_poly.entity_id
_entity_poly.type
_entity_poly.pdbx_seq_one_letter_code
_entity_poly.pdbx_strand_id
1 'polypeptide(L)'
;MAWRVSLSEIIARFERKGFKLVAIKLVVPSKAFVGKHYHDLKDRPFFNGLCNFLSSRPVLEMVWEGEGVIRYGRKLIGATDPSKSEPGTIIGDLAIVVGRIG
;
A
#
# COMPACT_ATOMS: atom_id res chain seq x y z
N MET A 1 -10.58 -13.17 13.40
CA MET A 1 -9.21 -12.71 13.06
C MET A 1 -9.02 -12.81 11.56
N ALA A 2 -9.50 -11.83 10.80
CA ALA A 2 -9.52 -11.88 9.34
C ALA A 2 -8.73 -10.70 8.77
N TRP A 3 -7.52 -10.97 8.27
CA TRP A 3 -6.87 -10.05 7.34
C TRP A 3 -7.62 -10.17 6.02
N ARG A 4 -8.39 -9.14 5.64
CA ARG A 4 -9.20 -9.10 4.41
C ARG A 4 -8.36 -8.97 3.12
N VAL A 5 -7.03 -8.93 3.21
CA VAL A 5 -6.11 -8.80 2.08
C VAL A 5 -5.07 -9.90 2.17
N SER A 6 -4.93 -10.69 1.10
CA SER A 6 -3.95 -11.78 1.03
C SER A 6 -2.56 -11.21 0.73
N LEU A 7 -1.67 -11.22 1.72
CA LEU A 7 -0.28 -10.78 1.57
C LEU A 7 0.46 -11.62 0.52
N SER A 8 0.21 -12.94 0.51
CA SER A 8 0.80 -13.86 -0.46
C SER A 8 0.36 -13.52 -1.89
N GLU A 9 -0.89 -13.12 -2.09
CA GLU A 9 -1.37 -12.72 -3.42
C GLU A 9 -0.68 -11.46 -3.92
N ILE A 10 -0.48 -10.45 -3.05
CA ILE A 10 0.23 -9.23 -3.44
C ILE A 10 1.68 -9.55 -3.81
N ILE A 11 2.40 -10.29 -2.96
CA ILE A 11 3.80 -10.68 -3.21
C ILE A 11 3.89 -11.45 -4.54
N ALA A 12 3.03 -12.46 -4.73
CA ALA A 12 3.02 -13.27 -5.93
C ALA A 12 2.75 -12.44 -7.20
N ARG A 13 1.93 -11.38 -7.14
CA ARG A 13 1.70 -10.49 -8.29
C ARG A 13 2.96 -9.72 -8.69
N PHE A 14 3.74 -9.23 -7.72
CA PHE A 14 5.00 -8.56 -8.01
C PHE A 14 6.06 -9.53 -8.54
N GLU A 15 6.17 -10.73 -7.96
CA GLU A 15 7.11 -11.77 -8.43
C GLU A 15 6.76 -12.26 -9.84
N ARG A 16 5.48 -12.55 -10.11
CA ARG A 16 5.00 -12.95 -11.46
C ARG A 16 5.25 -11.88 -12.51
N LYS A 17 5.35 -10.60 -12.11
CA LYS A 17 5.70 -9.52 -13.02
C LYS A 17 7.19 -9.49 -13.38
N GLY A 18 8.01 -10.26 -12.68
CA GLY A 18 9.47 -10.32 -12.86
C GLY A 18 10.25 -9.41 -11.92
N PHE A 19 9.61 -8.84 -10.89
CA PHE A 19 10.33 -8.04 -9.89
C PHE A 19 10.96 -8.93 -8.82
N LYS A 20 12.16 -8.54 -8.39
CA LYS A 20 12.90 -9.18 -7.30
C LYS A 20 12.54 -8.52 -5.97
N LEU A 21 12.11 -9.31 -4.99
CA LEU A 21 11.98 -8.85 -3.61
C LEU A 21 13.37 -8.74 -2.99
N VAL A 22 13.83 -7.52 -2.70
CA VAL A 22 15.18 -7.28 -2.13
C VAL A 22 15.16 -7.04 -0.63
N ALA A 23 14.02 -6.61 -0.08
CA ALA A 23 13.83 -6.50 1.37
C ALA A 23 12.35 -6.62 1.74
N ILE A 24 12.08 -7.19 2.92
CA ILE A 24 10.75 -7.30 3.50
C ILE A 24 10.85 -7.14 5.01
N LYS A 25 9.94 -6.36 5.62
CA LYS A 25 9.92 -6.15 7.07
C LYS A 25 8.50 -5.90 7.55
N LEU A 26 8.11 -6.56 8.63
CA LEU A 26 6.89 -6.24 9.36
C LEU A 26 7.21 -5.19 10.43
N VAL A 27 6.54 -4.04 10.37
CA VAL A 27 6.78 -2.93 11.31
C VAL A 27 5.46 -2.35 11.81
N VAL A 28 5.47 -1.82 13.03
CA VAL A 28 4.44 -0.87 13.48
C VAL A 28 5.09 0.51 13.43
N PRO A 29 4.80 1.33 12.41
CA PRO A 29 5.50 2.59 12.23
C PRO A 29 5.05 3.57 13.32
N SER A 30 5.98 4.40 13.81
CA SER A 30 5.62 5.44 14.78
C SER A 30 4.85 6.56 14.08
N LYS A 31 3.97 7.25 14.82
CA LYS A 31 3.23 8.40 14.30
C LYS A 31 4.14 9.51 13.77
N ALA A 32 5.28 9.71 14.42
CA ALA A 32 6.31 10.65 13.96
C ALA A 32 6.90 10.24 12.60
N PHE A 33 7.21 8.95 12.43
CA PHE A 33 7.71 8.43 11.14
C PHE A 33 6.67 8.57 10.04
N VAL A 34 5.41 8.18 10.28
CA VAL A 34 4.33 8.31 9.29
C VAL A 34 4.10 9.78 8.92
N GLY A 35 4.09 10.68 9.90
CA GLY A 35 3.93 12.11 9.66
C GLY A 35 5.06 12.71 8.81
N LYS A 36 6.30 12.24 9.00
CA LYS A 36 7.43 12.61 8.13
C LYS A 36 7.29 12.02 6.74
N HIS A 37 6.87 10.76 6.62
CA HIS A 37 6.71 10.06 5.34
C HIS A 37 5.63 10.70 4.46
N TYR A 38 4.54 11.16 5.07
CA TYR A 38 3.41 11.81 4.37
C TYR A 38 3.39 13.34 4.56
N HIS A 39 4.53 13.98 4.83
CA HIS A 39 4.60 15.41 5.12
C HIS A 39 3.92 16.29 4.06
N ASP A 40 3.97 15.89 2.77
CA ASP A 40 3.34 16.61 1.66
C ASP A 40 1.80 16.69 1.77
N LEU A 41 1.20 15.89 2.63
CA LEU A 41 -0.23 15.85 2.89
C LEU A 41 -0.62 16.59 4.18
N LYS A 42 0.30 17.24 4.89
CA LYS A 42 0.06 17.83 6.23
C LYS A 42 -1.14 18.77 6.32
N ASP A 43 -1.42 19.51 5.23
CA ASP A 43 -2.50 20.51 5.18
C ASP A 43 -3.83 19.89 4.74
N ARG A 44 -3.88 18.58 4.46
CA ARG A 44 -5.10 17.88 4.07
C ARG A 44 -5.92 17.50 5.31
N PRO A 45 -7.26 17.63 5.26
CA PRO A 45 -8.12 17.39 6.43
C PRO A 45 -8.02 15.96 6.99
N PHE A 46 -7.63 14.99 6.16
CA PHE A 46 -7.48 13.59 6.54
C PHE A 46 -6.08 13.22 7.07
N PHE A 47 -5.11 14.14 7.12
CA PHE A 47 -3.70 13.84 7.44
C PHE A 47 -3.52 13.19 8.82
N ASN A 48 -4.15 13.76 9.84
CA ASN A 48 -4.05 13.25 11.21
C ASN A 48 -4.64 11.84 11.33
N GLY A 49 -5.77 11.60 10.65
CA GLY A 49 -6.39 10.29 10.61
C GLY A 49 -5.54 9.27 9.85
N LEU A 50 -4.90 9.64 8.74
CA LEU A 50 -3.93 8.81 8.02
C LEU A 50 -2.77 8.39 8.94
N CYS A 51 -2.19 9.36 9.66
CA CYS A 51 -1.08 9.10 10.59
C CYS A 51 -1.49 8.16 11.72
N ASN A 52 -2.66 8.38 12.31
CA ASN A 52 -3.21 7.50 13.36
C ASN A 52 -3.47 6.09 12.84
N PHE A 53 -4.07 5.97 11.64
CA PHE A 53 -4.41 4.67 11.06
C PHE A 53 -3.16 3.82 10.81
N LEU A 54 -2.17 4.35 10.09
CA LEU A 54 -0.96 3.60 9.76
C LEU A 54 -0.10 3.26 10.99
N SER A 55 -0.14 4.08 12.03
CA SER A 55 0.63 3.84 13.26
C SER A 55 -0.08 2.91 14.25
N SER A 56 -1.34 2.53 14.00
CA SER A 56 -2.14 1.72 14.92
C SER A 56 -1.97 0.21 14.73
N ARG A 57 -1.37 -0.23 13.62
CA ARG A 57 -1.32 -1.65 13.23
C ARG A 57 -0.01 -1.98 12.53
N PRO A 58 0.40 -3.27 12.52
CA PRO A 58 1.53 -3.71 11.71
C PRO A 58 1.27 -3.49 10.22
N VAL A 59 2.30 -3.03 9.51
CA VAL A 59 2.36 -2.94 8.06
C VAL A 59 3.53 -3.78 7.56
N LEU A 60 3.32 -4.44 6.43
CA LEU A 60 4.38 -5.17 5.73
C LEU A 60 5.02 -4.23 4.71
N GLU A 61 6.23 -3.79 5.00
CA GLU A 61 7.04 -3.00 4.07
C GLU A 61 7.84 -3.92 3.17
N MET A 62 7.90 -3.59 1.87
CA MET A 62 8.62 -4.36 0.86
C MET A 62 9.40 -3.43 -0.05
N VAL A 63 10.57 -3.89 -0.49
CA VAL A 63 11.38 -3.22 -1.50
C VAL A 63 11.51 -4.16 -2.70
N TRP A 64 11.16 -3.64 -3.87
CA TRP A 64 11.15 -4.38 -5.14
C TRP A 64 12.13 -3.78 -6.13
N GLU A 65 12.87 -4.63 -6.82
CA GLU A 65 13.87 -4.27 -7.83
C GLU A 65 13.50 -4.86 -9.20
N GLY A 66 13.75 -4.11 -10.27
CA GLY A 66 13.59 -4.56 -11.64
C GLY A 66 13.35 -3.40 -12.61
N GLU A 67 13.38 -3.71 -13.90
CA GLU A 67 13.23 -2.70 -14.94
C GLU A 67 11.83 -2.06 -14.89
N GLY A 68 11.79 -0.73 -14.79
CA GLY A 68 10.55 0.02 -14.74
C GLY A 68 9.67 -0.26 -13.51
N VAL A 69 10.22 -0.80 -12.42
CA VAL A 69 9.48 -1.22 -11.21
C VAL A 69 8.57 -0.14 -10.64
N ILE A 70 8.95 1.14 -10.73
CA ILE A 70 8.10 2.25 -10.29
C ILE A 70 6.86 2.37 -11.18
N ARG A 71 7.03 2.44 -12.51
CA ARG A 71 5.93 2.63 -13.47
C ARG A 71 5.00 1.42 -13.49
N TYR A 72 5.56 0.22 -13.60
CA TYR A 72 4.81 -1.02 -13.69
C TYR A 72 4.23 -1.44 -12.34
N GLY A 73 4.92 -1.17 -11.23
CA GLY A 73 4.39 -1.36 -9.88
C GLY A 73 3.16 -0.50 -9.62
N ARG A 74 3.19 0.80 -9.98
CA ARG A 74 2.00 1.67 -9.89
C ARG A 74 0.82 1.17 -10.74
N LYS A 75 1.09 0.70 -11.96
CA LYS A 75 0.06 0.08 -12.82
C LYS A 75 -0.53 -1.19 -12.21
N LEU A 76 0.31 -2.03 -11.58
CA LEU A 76 -0.12 -3.25 -10.91
C LEU A 76 -0.97 -2.96 -9.67
N ILE A 77 -0.63 -1.90 -8.93
CA ILE A 77 -1.39 -1.45 -7.76
C ILE A 77 -2.78 -0.98 -8.17
N GLY A 78 -2.90 -0.15 -9.20
CA GLY A 78 -4.16 0.40 -9.68
C GLY A 78 -4.49 1.79 -9.12
N ALA A 79 -5.70 2.27 -9.40
CA ALA A 79 -6.14 3.59 -8.98
C ALA A 79 -6.46 3.61 -7.48
N THR A 80 -6.25 4.76 -6.80
CA THR A 80 -6.53 4.88 -5.36
C THR A 80 -8.01 4.63 -5.02
N ASP A 81 -8.92 5.02 -5.91
CA ASP A 81 -10.35 4.76 -5.81
C ASP A 81 -10.65 3.37 -6.42
N PRO A 82 -11.10 2.38 -5.62
CA PRO A 82 -11.37 1.04 -6.13
C PRO A 82 -12.40 1.02 -7.26
N SER A 83 -13.38 1.93 -7.26
CA SER A 83 -14.38 2.03 -8.33
C SER A 83 -13.80 2.45 -9.68
N LYS A 84 -12.58 3.02 -9.68
CA LYS A 84 -11.83 3.47 -10.86
C LYS A 84 -10.62 2.58 -11.15
N SER A 85 -10.46 1.49 -10.41
CA SER A 85 -9.32 0.59 -10.57
C SER A 85 -9.71 -0.56 -11.48
N GLU A 86 -8.90 -0.79 -12.52
CA GLU A 86 -9.18 -1.82 -13.51
C GLU A 86 -9.15 -3.24 -12.90
N PRO A 87 -9.98 -4.19 -13.39
CA PRO A 87 -9.88 -5.59 -13.01
C PRO A 87 -8.46 -6.14 -13.20
N GLY A 88 -7.99 -6.95 -12.25
CA GLY A 88 -6.63 -7.50 -12.24
C GLY A 88 -5.59 -6.62 -11.53
N THR A 89 -5.93 -5.38 -11.18
CA THR A 89 -5.09 -4.55 -10.29
C THR A 89 -5.28 -4.94 -8.83
N ILE A 90 -4.29 -4.65 -7.98
CA ILE A 90 -4.38 -5.00 -6.55
C ILE A 90 -5.57 -4.30 -5.89
N ILE A 91 -5.77 -3.00 -6.15
CA ILE A 91 -6.89 -2.26 -5.57
C ILE A 91 -8.21 -2.71 -6.18
N GLY A 92 -8.27 -2.96 -7.50
CA GLY A 92 -9.49 -3.40 -8.18
C GLY A 92 -9.99 -4.77 -7.68
N ASP A 93 -9.07 -5.69 -7.38
CA ASP A 93 -9.44 -7.03 -6.96
C ASP A 93 -9.61 -7.18 -5.44
N LEU A 94 -8.87 -6.39 -4.64
CA LEU A 94 -8.77 -6.62 -3.18
C LEU A 94 -9.36 -5.49 -2.31
N ALA A 95 -9.77 -4.36 -2.89
CA ALA A 95 -10.37 -3.26 -2.14
C ALA A 95 -11.78 -2.94 -2.65
N ILE A 96 -12.65 -2.52 -1.73
CA ILE A 96 -14.05 -2.14 -2.03
C ILE A 96 -14.29 -0.65 -1.77
N VAL A 97 -13.56 -0.07 -0.82
CA VAL A 97 -13.69 1.34 -0.43
C VAL A 97 -12.31 1.96 -0.26
N VAL A 98 -12.21 3.26 -0.58
CA VAL A 98 -11.05 4.06 -0.16
C VAL A 98 -11.01 4.05 1.36
N GLY A 99 -9.83 3.75 1.94
CA GLY A 99 -9.68 3.54 3.38
C GLY A 99 -10.44 4.59 4.20
N ARG A 100 -11.37 4.14 5.04
CA ARG A 100 -12.03 4.97 6.04
C ARG A 100 -10.97 5.49 7.00
N ILE A 101 -10.40 6.64 6.65
CA ILE A 101 -9.90 7.59 7.61
C ILE A 101 -11.19 8.21 8.15
N GLY A 102 -11.56 7.84 9.37
CA GLY A 102 -12.85 8.22 9.98
C GLY A 102 -13.16 9.71 9.88
#